data_AF-A0A1F2ZWA1-F1
#
_entry.id   AF-A0A1F2ZWA1-F1
#
_cell.length_a   1.000
_cell.length_b   1.000
_cell.length_c   1.000
_cell.angle_alpha   90.00
_cell.angle_beta   90.00
_cell.angle_gamma   90.00
#
_symmetry.space_group_name_H-M   'P 1'
#
loop_
_entity.id
_entity.type
_entity.pdbx_description
1 polymer ?
#
loop_
_entity_poly.entity_id
_entity_poly.type
_entity_poly.pdbx_seq_one_letter_code
_entity_poly.pdbx_strand_id
1 'polypeptide(L)'
;MAEVIEQYKSGRNNGLNYRVVRRAAHNTDAEVASLISTLATEPDFDPTQKSLAFEFLCLNHTFISYIAALGAHREKIDDPQILELMDRAFDNIQGALLRDEMPDLTAQNMLQTIRQRLSQNNEEDQKALIILQQLSLMFSILNQFSRLKQSLSHERDHEATELASL
;
A
#
# COMPACT_ATOMS: atom_id res chain seq x y z
N MET A 1 -7.22 5.54 -2.46
CA MET A 1 -6.01 6.32 -2.81
C MET A 1 -6.28 7.34 -3.91
N ALA A 2 -6.98 7.01 -5.01
CA ALA A 2 -7.34 7.95 -6.08
C ALA A 2 -7.94 9.28 -5.57
N GLU A 3 -8.95 9.23 -4.71
CA GLU A 3 -9.56 10.43 -4.11
C GLU A 3 -8.60 11.24 -3.23
N VAL A 4 -7.62 10.59 -2.58
CA VAL A 4 -6.58 11.31 -1.83
C VAL A 4 -5.69 12.09 -2.79
N ILE A 5 -5.26 11.47 -3.89
CA ILE A 5 -4.39 12.07 -4.92
C ILE A 5 -5.10 13.22 -5.62
N GLU A 6 -6.37 13.05 -5.97
CA GLU A 6 -7.15 14.12 -6.59
C GLU A 6 -7.19 15.37 -5.71
N GLN A 7 -7.33 15.20 -4.39
CA GLN A 7 -7.35 16.34 -3.47
C GLN A 7 -5.98 16.99 -3.24
N TYR A 8 -4.87 16.34 -3.59
CA TYR A 8 -3.58 17.02 -3.72
C TYR A 8 -3.53 17.95 -4.95
N LYS A 9 -4.31 17.66 -6.00
CA LYS A 9 -4.43 18.50 -7.22
C LYS A 9 -5.45 19.63 -7.04
N SER A 10 -6.65 19.30 -6.58
CA SER A 10 -7.79 20.22 -6.49
C SER A 10 -7.88 20.96 -5.15
N GLY A 11 -7.14 20.52 -4.14
CA GLY A 11 -7.26 20.97 -2.76
C GLY A 11 -8.24 20.15 -1.92
N ARG A 12 -8.10 20.29 -0.60
CA ARG A 12 -8.80 19.49 0.41
C ARG A 12 -10.31 19.71 0.37
N ASN A 13 -11.05 18.63 0.19
CA ASN A 13 -12.50 18.59 0.30
C ASN A 13 -12.94 17.41 1.20
N ASN A 14 -13.67 17.70 2.28
CA ASN A 14 -14.23 16.66 3.16
C ASN A 14 -15.61 16.17 2.68
N GLY A 15 -15.91 16.35 1.39
CA GLY A 15 -17.17 15.98 0.76
C GLY A 15 -17.52 14.49 0.89
N LEU A 16 -18.74 14.17 0.49
CA LEU A 16 -19.31 12.84 0.68
C LEU A 16 -18.43 11.74 0.06
N ASN A 17 -17.93 11.94 -1.16
CA ASN A 17 -17.09 10.96 -1.87
C ASN A 17 -15.86 10.55 -1.06
N TYR A 18 -15.09 11.52 -0.54
CA TYR A 18 -13.94 11.26 0.32
C TYR A 18 -14.29 10.44 1.56
N ARG A 19 -15.40 10.79 2.23
CA ARG A 19 -15.85 10.08 3.43
C ARG A 19 -16.29 8.65 3.12
N VAL A 20 -16.99 8.44 2.01
CA VAL A 20 -17.43 7.11 1.57
C VAL A 20 -16.24 6.22 1.25
N VAL A 21 -15.29 6.70 0.44
CA VAL A 21 -14.09 5.95 0.07
C VAL A 21 -13.24 5.61 1.30
N ARG A 22 -13.04 6.57 2.21
CA ARG A 22 -12.29 6.32 3.46
C ARG A 22 -12.99 5.29 4.34
N ARG A 23 -14.32 5.36 4.49
CA ARG A 23 -15.07 4.39 5.28
C ARG A 23 -15.03 3.01 4.65
N ALA A 24 -15.18 2.91 3.32
CA ALA A 24 -15.09 1.65 2.61
C ALA A 24 -13.73 0.98 2.85
N ALA A 25 -12.62 1.72 2.76
CA ALA A 25 -11.29 1.18 3.04
C ALA A 25 -11.16 0.59 4.47
N HIS A 26 -11.66 1.30 5.49
CA HIS A 26 -11.65 0.79 6.86
C HIS A 26 -12.59 -0.40 7.08
N ASN A 27 -13.74 -0.43 6.42
CA ASN A 27 -14.64 -1.57 6.49
C ASN A 27 -14.00 -2.82 5.87
N THR A 28 -13.37 -2.67 4.69
CA THR A 28 -12.66 -3.79 4.04
C THR A 28 -11.48 -4.28 4.91
N ASP A 29 -10.74 -3.39 5.56
CA ASP A 29 -9.69 -3.80 6.53
C ASP A 29 -10.27 -4.64 7.68
N ALA A 30 -11.40 -4.19 8.24
CA ALA A 30 -12.08 -4.92 9.32
C ALA A 30 -12.64 -6.28 8.85
N GLU A 31 -13.16 -6.37 7.63
CA GLU A 31 -13.62 -7.62 7.03
C GLU A 31 -12.46 -8.62 6.85
N VAL A 32 -11.31 -8.16 6.35
CA VAL A 32 -10.09 -8.98 6.23
C VAL A 32 -9.61 -9.45 7.60
N ALA A 33 -9.57 -8.56 8.59
CA ALA A 33 -9.19 -8.90 9.96
C ALA A 33 -10.14 -9.97 10.56
N SER A 34 -11.45 -9.81 10.35
CA SER A 34 -12.44 -10.79 10.81
C SER A 34 -12.25 -12.14 10.15
N LEU A 35 -12.05 -12.18 8.82
CA LEU A 35 -11.82 -13.42 8.08
C LEU A 35 -10.59 -14.16 8.59
N ILE A 36 -9.48 -13.45 8.78
CA ILE A 36 -8.23 -14.05 9.27
C ILE A 36 -8.38 -14.53 10.71
N SER A 37 -9.11 -13.78 11.56
CA SER A 37 -9.42 -14.23 12.92
C SER A 37 -10.27 -15.51 12.92
N THR A 38 -11.25 -15.63 12.03
CA THR A 38 -12.07 -16.84 11.91
C THR A 38 -11.22 -18.02 11.43
N LEU A 39 -10.42 -17.85 10.37
CA LEU A 39 -9.50 -18.88 9.87
C LEU A 39 -8.52 -19.33 10.95
N ALA A 40 -8.01 -18.40 11.75
CA ALA A 40 -7.11 -18.69 12.86
C ALA A 40 -7.74 -19.52 13.98
N THR A 41 -9.08 -19.61 14.04
CA THR A 41 -9.81 -20.43 15.03
C THR A 41 -10.27 -21.78 14.51
N GLU A 42 -10.13 -22.05 13.21
CA GLU A 42 -10.49 -23.35 12.63
C GLU A 42 -9.59 -24.45 13.22
N PRO A 43 -10.17 -25.58 13.67
CA PRO A 43 -9.38 -26.74 14.08
C PRO A 43 -8.60 -27.26 12.87
N ASP A 44 -7.37 -27.72 13.11
CA ASP A 44 -6.47 -28.29 12.09
C ASP A 44 -6.02 -27.32 10.98
N PHE A 45 -6.15 -26.00 11.18
CA PHE A 45 -5.58 -25.02 10.25
C PHE A 45 -4.03 -25.01 10.34
N ASP A 46 -3.37 -25.09 9.18
CA ASP A 46 -1.91 -25.18 9.10
C ASP A 46 -1.23 -23.99 9.83
N PRO A 47 -0.34 -24.25 10.81
CA PRO A 47 0.34 -23.19 11.56
C PRO A 47 1.15 -22.22 10.69
N THR A 48 1.70 -22.67 9.57
CA THR A 48 2.48 -21.83 8.65
C THR A 48 1.57 -20.89 7.89
N GLN A 49 0.50 -21.40 7.27
CA GLN A 49 -0.55 -20.60 6.62
C GLN A 49 -1.18 -19.59 7.59
N LYS A 50 -1.36 -19.98 8.86
CA LYS A 50 -1.80 -19.07 9.93
C LYS A 50 -0.84 -17.92 10.14
N SER A 51 0.46 -18.20 10.24
CA SER A 51 1.48 -17.16 10.38
C SER A 51 1.51 -16.22 9.17
N LEU A 52 1.46 -16.76 7.95
CA LEU A 52 1.47 -15.98 6.72
C LEU A 52 0.21 -15.10 6.58
N ALA A 53 -0.96 -15.59 7.02
CA ALA A 53 -2.19 -14.81 7.05
C ALA A 53 -2.10 -13.65 8.06
N PHE A 54 -1.52 -13.88 9.25
CA PHE A 54 -1.27 -12.79 10.20
C PHE A 54 -0.27 -11.76 9.67
N GLU A 55 0.79 -12.21 8.98
CA GLU A 55 1.73 -11.30 8.33
C GLU A 55 1.03 -10.44 7.27
N PHE A 56 0.19 -11.05 6.43
CA PHE A 56 -0.63 -10.33 5.45
C PHE A 56 -1.49 -9.26 6.12
N LEU A 57 -2.18 -9.61 7.21
CA LEU A 57 -3.02 -8.66 7.95
C LEU A 57 -2.21 -7.46 8.45
N CYS A 58 -1.05 -7.70 9.05
CA CYS A 58 -0.17 -6.66 9.56
C CYS A 58 0.34 -5.73 8.44
N LEU A 59 0.76 -6.30 7.30
CA LEU A 59 1.19 -5.53 6.14
C LEU A 59 0.04 -4.69 5.56
N ASN A 60 -1.16 -5.25 5.44
CA ASN A 60 -2.35 -4.54 4.96
C ASN A 60 -2.70 -3.36 5.86
N HIS A 61 -2.78 -3.58 7.17
CA HIS A 61 -3.09 -2.53 8.12
C HIS A 61 -2.05 -1.40 8.11
N THR A 62 -0.77 -1.77 7.96
CA THR A 62 0.34 -0.81 7.83
C THR A 62 0.23 -0.01 6.53
N PHE A 63 -0.08 -0.66 5.41
CA PHE A 63 -0.28 -0.01 4.11
C PHE A 63 -1.43 1.01 4.15
N ILE A 64 -2.57 0.62 4.71
CA ILE A 64 -3.74 1.51 4.87
C ILE A 64 -3.40 2.69 5.78
N SER A 65 -2.58 2.49 6.81
CA SER A 65 -2.14 3.57 7.69
C SER A 65 -1.31 4.62 6.96
N TYR A 66 -0.46 4.23 6.00
CA TYR A 66 0.29 5.18 5.16
C TYR A 66 -0.62 5.97 4.20
N ILE A 67 -1.64 5.31 3.63
CA ILE A 67 -2.68 6.01 2.85
C ILE A 67 -3.47 6.99 3.72
N ALA A 68 -3.79 6.60 4.96
CA ALA A 68 -4.50 7.45 5.90
C ALA A 68 -3.68 8.68 6.30
N ALA A 69 -2.35 8.52 6.47
CA ALA A 69 -1.43 9.63 6.71
C ALA A 69 -1.41 10.62 5.53
N LEU A 70 -1.30 10.13 4.29
CA LEU A 70 -1.48 11.00 3.10
C LEU A 70 -2.84 11.71 3.13
N GLY A 71 -3.92 10.98 3.42
CA GLY A 71 -5.26 11.54 3.53
C GLY A 71 -5.39 12.61 4.62
N ALA A 72 -4.66 12.50 5.73
CA ALA A 72 -4.67 13.51 6.81
C ALA A 72 -3.97 14.80 6.39
N HIS A 73 -2.92 14.69 5.57
CA HIS A 73 -2.05 15.78 5.10
C HIS A 73 -2.30 16.20 3.64
N ARG A 74 -3.48 15.88 3.08
CA ARG A 74 -3.86 16.13 1.66
C ARG A 74 -4.13 17.60 1.29
N GLU A 75 -3.15 18.44 1.52
CA GLU A 75 -3.21 19.83 1.08
C GLU A 75 -2.87 19.95 -0.40
N LYS A 76 -3.31 21.04 -1.04
CA LYS A 76 -2.99 21.27 -2.44
C LYS A 76 -1.48 21.38 -2.63
N ILE A 77 -0.95 20.73 -3.65
CA ILE A 77 0.45 20.81 -4.08
C ILE A 77 0.47 21.37 -5.49
N ASP A 78 1.30 22.39 -5.71
CA ASP A 78 1.46 23.01 -7.03
C ASP A 78 2.70 22.49 -7.78
N ASP A 79 3.58 21.72 -7.10
CA ASP A 79 4.77 21.16 -7.72
C ASP A 79 4.42 20.02 -8.70
N PRO A 80 4.65 20.20 -10.01
CA PRO A 80 4.25 19.22 -11.02
C PRO A 80 5.02 17.90 -10.91
N GLN A 81 6.27 17.91 -10.44
CA GLN A 81 7.06 16.67 -10.31
C GLN A 81 6.53 15.79 -9.18
N ILE A 82 6.04 16.41 -8.09
CA ILE A 82 5.39 15.68 -7.00
C ILE A 82 4.07 15.09 -7.48
N LEU A 83 3.26 15.86 -8.19
CA LEU A 83 1.98 15.37 -8.72
C LEU A 83 2.19 14.21 -9.71
N GLU A 84 3.17 14.31 -10.61
CA GLU A 84 3.52 13.22 -11.53
C GLU A 84 3.98 11.97 -10.77
N LEU A 85 4.82 12.15 -9.74
CA LEU A 85 5.25 11.04 -8.88
C LEU A 85 4.04 10.36 -8.21
N MET A 86 3.06 11.13 -7.72
CA MET A 86 1.86 10.57 -7.08
C MET A 86 1.03 9.74 -8.05
N ASP A 87 0.84 10.22 -9.29
CA ASP A 87 0.11 9.48 -10.34
C ASP A 87 0.84 8.17 -10.70
N ARG A 88 2.16 8.23 -10.93
CA ARG A 88 2.95 7.02 -11.21
C ARG A 88 2.96 6.04 -10.04
N ALA A 89 3.08 6.54 -8.81
CA ALA A 89 3.05 5.69 -7.64
C ALA A 89 1.70 4.99 -7.49
N PHE A 90 0.59 5.67 -7.80
CA PHE A 90 -0.73 5.07 -7.81
C PHE A 90 -0.87 3.96 -8.85
N ASP A 91 -0.41 4.20 -10.07
CA ASP A 91 -0.44 3.20 -11.14
C ASP A 91 0.41 1.97 -10.80
N ASN A 92 1.62 2.18 -10.26
CA ASN A 92 2.50 1.11 -9.79
C ASN A 92 1.89 0.32 -8.63
N ILE A 93 1.26 1.00 -7.65
CA ILE A 93 0.58 0.36 -6.53
C ILE A 93 -0.61 -0.49 -7.03
N GLN A 94 -1.41 0.05 -7.94
CA GLN A 94 -2.51 -0.71 -8.54
C GLN A 94 -2.01 -1.91 -9.34
N GLY A 95 -0.93 -1.74 -10.11
CA GLY A 95 -0.31 -2.82 -10.88
C GLY A 95 0.14 -3.95 -9.98
N ALA A 96 0.89 -3.63 -8.93
CA ALA A 96 1.38 -4.63 -7.99
C ALA A 96 0.25 -5.36 -7.26
N LEU A 97 -0.76 -4.63 -6.75
CA LEU A 97 -1.81 -5.23 -5.92
C LEU A 97 -2.90 -5.95 -6.72
N LEU A 98 -3.21 -5.50 -7.94
CA LEU A 98 -4.36 -6.01 -8.71
C LEU A 98 -3.96 -6.84 -9.94
N ARG A 99 -2.76 -6.61 -10.49
CA ARG A 99 -2.31 -7.21 -11.77
C ARG A 99 -1.01 -8.01 -11.65
N ASP A 100 -0.45 -8.11 -10.44
CA ASP A 100 0.82 -8.79 -10.18
C ASP A 100 2.01 -8.21 -10.97
N GLU A 101 1.92 -6.92 -11.28
CA GLU A 101 2.98 -6.21 -12.00
C GLU A 101 4.09 -5.78 -11.04
N MET A 102 5.33 -5.88 -11.49
CA MET A 102 6.45 -5.31 -10.76
C MET A 102 6.42 -3.78 -10.90
N PRO A 103 6.43 -3.02 -9.79
CA PRO A 103 6.56 -1.56 -9.86
C PRO A 103 7.80 -1.17 -10.65
N ASP A 104 7.67 -0.19 -11.54
CA ASP A 104 8.83 0.32 -12.25
C ASP A 104 9.81 1.08 -11.32
N LEU A 105 11.06 1.21 -11.77
CA LEU A 105 12.08 1.99 -11.04
C LEU A 105 11.91 3.50 -11.24
N THR A 106 11.08 3.93 -12.19
CA THR A 106 10.89 5.35 -12.54
C THR A 106 10.36 6.12 -11.35
N ALA A 107 9.28 5.65 -10.72
CA ALA A 107 8.69 6.33 -9.56
C ALA A 107 9.66 6.38 -8.38
N GLN A 108 10.44 5.32 -8.15
CA GLN A 108 11.44 5.28 -7.07
C GLN A 108 12.58 6.27 -7.32
N ASN A 109 13.07 6.35 -8.57
CA ASN A 109 14.11 7.30 -8.97
C ASN A 109 13.61 8.74 -8.82
N MET A 110 12.41 9.05 -9.31
CA MET A 110 11.79 10.37 -9.15
C MET A 110 11.67 10.74 -7.66
N LEU A 111 11.20 9.82 -6.82
CA LEU A 111 11.10 10.02 -5.38
C LEU A 111 12.44 10.44 -4.77
N GLN A 112 13.53 9.75 -5.11
CA GLN A 112 14.87 10.08 -4.60
C GLN A 112 15.35 11.44 -5.10
N THR A 113 15.19 11.73 -6.40
CA THR A 113 15.57 13.03 -6.98
C THR A 113 14.82 14.18 -6.33
N ILE A 114 13.50 14.06 -6.17
CA ILE A 114 12.68 15.09 -5.53
C ILE A 114 13.10 15.23 -4.07
N ARG A 115 13.29 14.13 -3.33
CA ARG A 115 13.72 14.17 -1.92
C ARG A 115 15.03 14.92 -1.75
N GLN A 116 16.02 14.65 -2.62
CA GLN A 116 17.30 15.33 -2.59
C GLN A 116 17.14 16.84 -2.84
N ARG A 117 16.34 17.22 -3.83
CA ARG A 117 16.05 18.62 -4.14
C ARG A 117 15.38 19.35 -2.96
N LEU A 118 14.36 18.76 -2.34
CA LEU A 118 13.64 19.38 -1.21
C LEU A 118 14.51 19.47 0.06
N SER A 119 15.42 18.52 0.28
CA SER A 119 16.33 18.57 1.44
C SER A 119 17.30 19.76 1.44
N GLN A 120 17.42 20.46 0.31
CA GLN A 120 18.29 21.62 0.13
C GLN A 120 17.55 22.96 0.33
N ASN A 121 16.21 22.96 0.40
CA ASN A 121 15.38 24.16 0.52
C ASN A 121 14.54 24.08 1.82
N ASN A 122 14.79 24.97 2.79
CA ASN A 122 14.64 24.59 4.20
C ASN A 122 13.28 24.80 4.90
N GLU A 123 12.21 25.36 4.31
CA GLU A 123 11.00 25.63 5.11
C GLU A 123 9.63 25.34 4.47
N GLU A 124 9.43 25.51 3.15
CA GLU A 124 8.11 25.29 2.53
C GLU A 124 7.79 23.82 2.18
N ASP A 125 8.78 22.92 2.26
CA ASP A 125 8.69 21.58 1.68
C ASP A 125 8.28 20.46 2.66
N GLN A 126 7.97 20.79 3.91
CA GLN A 126 7.61 19.76 4.92
C GLN A 126 6.43 18.88 4.48
N LYS A 127 5.43 19.46 3.79
CA LYS A 127 4.26 18.73 3.29
C LYS A 127 4.65 17.76 2.17
N ALA A 128 5.48 18.22 1.24
CA ALA A 128 6.04 17.40 0.18
C ALA A 128 6.85 16.23 0.74
N LEU A 129 7.65 16.46 1.78
CA LEU A 129 8.43 15.41 2.44
C LEU A 129 7.55 14.33 3.06
N ILE A 130 6.38 14.67 3.62
CA ILE A 130 5.41 13.67 4.09
C ILE A 130 4.95 12.79 2.93
N ILE A 131 4.63 13.37 1.77
CA ILE A 131 4.20 12.62 0.58
C ILE A 131 5.29 11.60 0.18
N LEU A 132 6.52 12.07 0.01
CA LEU A 132 7.66 11.21 -0.36
C LEU A 132 7.90 10.11 0.66
N GLN A 133 7.79 10.42 1.95
CA GLN A 133 7.97 9.44 3.02
C GLN A 133 6.89 8.37 2.96
N GLN A 134 5.60 8.74 2.83
CA GLN A 134 4.52 7.75 2.76
C GLN A 134 4.59 6.90 1.49
N LEU A 135 4.92 7.49 0.33
CA LEU A 135 5.12 6.74 -0.92
C LEU A 135 6.27 5.73 -0.80
N SER A 136 7.40 6.13 -0.22
CA SER A 136 8.54 5.24 0.01
C SER A 136 8.17 4.06 0.93
N LEU A 137 7.45 4.33 2.01
CA LEU A 137 6.97 3.31 2.94
C LEU A 137 5.99 2.35 2.26
N MET A 138 5.07 2.85 1.43
CA MET A 138 4.17 2.01 0.65
C MET A 138 4.92 1.10 -0.33
N PHE A 139 5.93 1.60 -1.06
CA PHE A 139 6.75 0.75 -1.93
C PHE A 139 7.49 -0.35 -1.16
N SER A 140 7.98 -0.05 0.05
CA SER A 140 8.59 -1.06 0.92
C SER A 140 7.61 -2.17 1.32
N ILE A 141 6.34 -1.82 1.59
CA ILE A 141 5.29 -2.79 1.88
C ILE A 141 4.92 -3.60 0.64
N LEU A 142 4.87 -3.02 -0.57
CA LEU A 142 4.62 -3.78 -1.80
C LEU A 142 5.67 -4.89 -2.01
N ASN A 143 6.94 -4.59 -1.74
CA ASN A 143 8.00 -5.60 -1.81
C ASN A 143 7.80 -6.73 -0.79
N GLN A 144 7.27 -6.41 0.39
CA GLN A 144 6.93 -7.42 1.39
C GLN A 144 5.73 -8.26 0.95
N PHE A 145 4.68 -7.65 0.38
CA PHE A 145 3.56 -8.39 -0.21
C PHE A 145 4.00 -9.33 -1.33
N SER A 146 4.90 -8.89 -2.21
CA SER A 146 5.42 -9.75 -3.28
C SER A 146 6.13 -11.00 -2.72
N ARG A 147 6.96 -10.84 -1.69
CA ARG A 147 7.63 -11.96 -1.02
C ARG A 147 6.63 -12.88 -0.30
N LEU A 148 5.67 -12.30 0.42
CA LEU A 148 4.64 -13.07 1.11
C LEU A 148 3.82 -13.90 0.12
N LYS A 149 3.46 -13.31 -1.03
CA LYS A 149 2.76 -14.01 -2.11
C LYS A 149 3.57 -15.19 -2.66
N GLN A 150 4.88 -15.02 -2.85
CA GLN A 150 5.77 -16.10 -3.30
C GLN A 150 5.82 -17.25 -2.29
N SER A 151 5.89 -16.95 -0.99
CA SER A 151 5.83 -17.98 0.06
C SER A 151 4.51 -18.76 0.02
N LEU A 152 3.39 -18.05 -0.10
CA LEU A 152 2.06 -18.66 -0.21
C LEU A 152 1.90 -19.53 -1.47
N SER A 153 2.52 -19.15 -2.60
CA SER A 153 2.47 -19.95 -3.83
C SER A 153 3.35 -21.20 -3.78
N HIS A 154 4.56 -21.10 -3.22
CA HIS A 154 5.49 -22.24 -3.16
C HIS A 154 4.99 -23.37 -2.26
N GLU A 155 4.28 -23.04 -1.17
CA GLU A 155 3.72 -24.06 -0.27
C GLU A 155 2.61 -24.89 -0.94
N ARG A 156 1.75 -24.25 -1.74
CA ARG A 156 0.70 -24.94 -2.51
C ARG A 156 1.27 -25.97 -3.48
N ASP A 157 2.39 -25.65 -4.12
CA ASP A 157 3.02 -26.55 -5.09
C ASP A 157 3.69 -27.75 -4.40
N HIS A 158 4.22 -27.56 -3.18
CA HIS A 158 4.79 -28.64 -2.38
C HIS A 158 3.71 -29.62 -1.87
N GLU A 159 2.59 -29.13 -1.32
CA GLU A 159 1.47 -30.00 -0.89
C GLU A 159 0.85 -30.78 -2.06
N ALA A 160 0.67 -30.13 -3.22
CA ALA A 160 0.15 -30.79 -4.41
C ALA A 160 1.08 -31.91 -4.93
N THR A 161 2.40 -31.73 -4.79
CA THR A 161 3.40 -32.70 -5.22
C THR A 161 3.49 -33.89 -4.26
N GLU A 162 3.36 -33.68 -2.94
CA GLU A 162 3.35 -34.76 -1.95
C GLU A 162 2.08 -35.62 -2.05
N LEU A 163 0.91 -35.01 -2.24
CA LEU A 163 -0.36 -35.74 -2.43
C LEU A 163 -0.41 -36.53 -3.75
N ALA A 164 0.26 -36.04 -4.81
CA ALA A 164 0.35 -36.75 -6.08
C ALA A 164 1.36 -37.92 -6.06
N SER A 165 2.18 -38.01 -5.02
CA SER A 165 3.23 -39.03 -4.85
C SER A 165 2.79 -40.21 -3.95
N LEU A 166 1.54 -40.21 -3.46
CA LEU A 166 0.89 -41.27 -2.67
C LEU A 166 -0.10 -42.07 -3.51
#